data_AF-A0A354HW26-F1
#
_entry.id   AF-A0A354HW26-F1
#
_cell.length_a   1.000
_cell.length_b   1.000
_cell.length_c   1.000
_cell.angle_alpha   90.00
_cell.angle_beta   90.00
_cell.angle_gamma   90.00
#
_symmetry.space_group_name_H-M   'P 1'
#
loop_
_entity.id
_entity.type
_entity.pdbx_description
1 polymer ?
#
loop_
_entity_poly.entity_id
_entity_poly.type
_entity_poly.pdbx_seq_one_letter_code
_entity_poly.pdbx_strand_id
1 'polypeptide(L)'
;MIQPASFKLRHTDGKSHIVGLLNPNELGIYDMGGNVQEWVQDWYGHYPGKAQKNPKGAKKSDIGKIIRGGCFSNLPQYNKP
;
A
#
# COMPACT_ATOMS: atom_id res chain seq x y z
N MET A 1 16.08 23.58 24.92
CA MET A 1 15.43 22.61 25.82
C MET A 1 13.96 22.53 25.42
N ILE A 2 13.32 21.37 25.59
CA ILE A 2 11.88 21.06 25.36
C ILE A 2 11.65 20.08 24.17
N GLN A 3 11.89 18.81 24.54
CA GLN A 3 11.29 17.51 24.18
C GLN A 3 11.33 16.94 22.74
N PRO A 4 11.87 15.71 22.54
CA PRO A 4 11.74 14.98 21.30
C PRO A 4 10.30 14.49 21.20
N ALA A 5 9.58 14.95 20.16
CA ALA A 5 8.25 14.45 19.88
C ALA A 5 8.35 12.94 19.64
N SER A 6 7.87 12.20 20.63
CA SER A 6 7.55 10.79 20.53
C SER A 6 6.85 10.54 19.20
N PHE A 7 7.37 9.55 18.48
CA PHE A 7 6.86 8.92 17.26
C PHE A 7 5.38 8.54 17.42
N LYS A 8 4.48 9.53 17.35
CA LYS A 8 3.04 9.31 17.22
C LYS A 8 2.79 9.07 15.75
N LEU A 9 2.82 7.79 15.37
CA LEU A 9 2.23 7.24 14.16
C LEU A 9 0.75 7.62 14.04
N ARG A 10 0.44 8.88 13.70
CA ARG A 10 -0.78 9.16 12.96
C ARG A 10 -0.41 9.03 11.49
N HIS A 11 -0.45 7.78 11.03
CA HIS A 11 -0.22 7.43 9.63
C HIS A 11 -1.18 8.16 8.67
N THR A 12 -2.31 8.64 9.16
CA THR A 12 -3.38 9.18 8.33
C THR A 12 -4.20 10.24 9.08
N ASP A 13 -4.04 11.52 8.74
CA ASP A 13 -4.95 12.59 9.20
C ASP A 13 -6.29 12.57 8.41
N GLY A 14 -6.70 11.41 7.92
CA GLY A 14 -7.83 11.27 7.00
C GLY A 14 -7.65 11.98 5.66
N LYS A 15 -6.40 12.28 5.27
CA LYS A 15 -6.03 12.91 3.99
C LYS A 15 -4.70 12.37 3.47
N SER A 16 -4.45 12.52 2.17
CA SER A 16 -3.14 12.24 1.58
C SER A 16 -2.10 13.26 2.02
N HIS A 17 -0.83 12.92 1.80
CA HIS A 17 0.31 13.77 2.10
C HIS A 17 1.35 13.76 0.97
N ILE A 18 2.35 14.63 1.07
CA ILE A 18 3.52 14.61 0.19
C ILE A 18 4.23 13.26 0.34
N VAL A 19 4.61 12.65 -0.78
CA VAL A 19 5.33 11.37 -0.79
C VAL A 19 6.66 11.49 -0.03
N GLY A 20 7.01 10.46 0.74
CA GLY A 20 8.31 10.35 1.39
C GLY A 20 8.43 10.99 2.77
N LEU A 21 7.30 11.39 3.37
CA LEU A 21 7.28 11.94 4.73
C LEU A 21 7.42 10.87 5.83
N LEU A 22 7.11 9.62 5.51
CA LEU A 22 7.25 8.47 6.40
C LEU A 22 8.57 7.75 6.15
N ASN A 23 8.98 6.87 7.07
CA ASN A 23 10.16 6.04 6.84
C ASN A 23 9.93 5.08 5.67
N PRO A 24 10.93 4.87 4.79
CA PRO A 24 10.83 3.88 3.73
C PRO A 24 10.91 2.46 4.31
N ASN A 25 10.51 1.47 3.52
CA ASN A 25 10.81 0.06 3.81
C ASN A 25 12.30 -0.25 3.57
N GLU A 26 12.71 -1.51 3.82
CA GLU A 26 14.11 -1.97 3.64
C GLU A 26 14.65 -1.80 2.21
N LEU A 27 13.77 -1.60 1.23
CA LEU A 27 14.12 -1.36 -0.18
C LEU A 27 14.23 0.13 -0.54
N GLY A 28 14.04 1.04 0.42
CA GLY A 28 14.04 2.48 0.18
C GLY A 28 12.75 3.00 -0.47
N ILE A 29 11.66 2.21 -0.46
CA ILE A 29 10.39 2.59 -1.06
C ILE A 29 9.46 3.17 0.01
N TYR A 30 8.88 4.32 -0.29
CA TYR A 30 8.05 5.10 0.62
C TYR A 30 6.56 4.85 0.39
N ASP A 31 5.76 5.07 1.43
CA ASP A 31 4.29 5.10 1.36
C ASP A 31 3.60 3.84 0.79
N MET A 32 4.29 2.70 0.73
CA MET A 32 3.74 1.41 0.27
C MET A 32 2.57 0.88 1.13
N GLY A 33 2.33 1.49 2.29
CA GLY A 33 1.27 1.16 3.24
C GLY A 33 0.53 2.42 3.68
N GLY A 34 -0.47 2.84 2.93
CA GLY A 34 -1.28 4.03 3.19
C GLY A 34 -1.10 5.11 2.13
N ASN A 35 -1.23 6.38 2.52
CA ASN A 35 -1.33 7.53 1.62
C ASN A 35 -2.43 7.36 0.57
N VAL A 36 -2.13 6.76 -0.59
CA VAL A 36 -3.09 6.48 -1.66
C VAL A 36 -2.96 5.04 -2.14
N GLN A 37 -4.07 4.48 -2.63
CA GLN A 37 -4.07 3.15 -3.24
C GLN A 37 -3.33 3.20 -4.59
N GLU A 38 -2.60 2.13 -4.87
CA GLU A 38 -1.76 2.04 -6.06
C GLU A 38 -2.35 1.01 -7.04
N TRP A 39 -2.68 1.48 -8.25
CA TRP A 39 -3.10 0.60 -9.34
C TRP A 39 -1.97 -0.31 -9.79
N VAL A 40 -2.31 -1.57 -10.11
CA VAL A 40 -1.39 -2.50 -10.75
C VAL A 40 -1.93 -3.00 -12.08
N GLN A 41 -1.05 -3.56 -12.92
CA GLN A 41 -1.42 -4.06 -14.25
C GLN A 41 -2.41 -5.25 -14.18
N ASP A 42 -2.38 -6.02 -13.10
CA ASP A 42 -3.12 -7.27 -12.97
C ASP A 42 -4.64 -7.07 -12.92
N TRP A 43 -5.36 -7.96 -13.60
CA TRP A 43 -6.80 -8.15 -13.38
C TRP A 43 -7.05 -8.98 -12.12
N TYR A 44 -8.11 -8.67 -11.38
CA TYR A 44 -8.50 -9.45 -10.21
C TYR A 44 -8.77 -10.91 -10.58
N GLY A 45 -8.28 -11.84 -9.78
CA GLY A 45 -8.48 -13.27 -9.96
C GLY A 45 -7.83 -14.08 -8.86
N HIS A 46 -8.09 -15.38 -8.87
CA HIS A 46 -7.55 -16.29 -7.86
C HIS A 46 -6.03 -16.45 -8.01
N TYR A 47 -5.33 -16.40 -6.87
CA TYR A 47 -3.92 -16.79 -6.80
C TYR A 47 -3.84 -18.33 -6.87
N PRO A 48 -3.13 -18.89 -7.86
CA PRO A 48 -2.99 -20.33 -7.96
C PRO A 48 -2.03 -20.83 -6.87
N GLY A 49 -2.33 -21.97 -6.24
CA GLY A 49 -1.51 -22.56 -5.18
C GLY A 49 -0.18 -23.17 -5.63
N LYS A 50 0.24 -22.95 -6.88
CA LYS A 50 1.48 -23.49 -7.47
C LYS A 50 2.48 -22.37 -7.73
N ALA A 51 3.78 -22.69 -7.65
CA ALA A 51 4.83 -21.74 -7.97
C ALA A 51 4.70 -21.20 -9.41
N GLN A 52 4.97 -19.91 -9.57
CA GLN A 52 4.93 -19.22 -10.86
C GLN A 52 6.18 -18.37 -11.04
N LYS A 53 6.58 -18.17 -12.30
CA LYS A 53 7.64 -17.23 -12.68
C LYS A 53 7.01 -16.07 -13.44
N ASN A 54 7.16 -14.85 -12.95
CA ASN A 54 6.63 -13.61 -13.54
C ASN A 54 5.14 -13.72 -13.95
N PRO A 55 4.22 -14.06 -13.01
CA PRO A 55 2.80 -14.10 -13.31
C PRO A 55 2.30 -12.72 -13.76
N LYS A 56 1.32 -12.69 -14.66
CA LYS A 56 0.71 -11.46 -15.21
C LYS A 56 -0.76 -11.28 -14.79
N GLY A 57 -1.12 -11.87 -13.65
CA GLY A 57 -2.50 -11.91 -13.16
C GLY A 57 -3.46 -12.72 -14.03
N ALA A 58 -4.77 -12.50 -13.81
CA ALA A 58 -5.82 -13.11 -14.61
C ALA A 58 -5.89 -12.48 -16.03
N LYS A 59 -6.41 -13.24 -17.01
CA LYS A 59 -6.57 -12.73 -18.38
C LYS A 59 -7.64 -11.63 -18.50
N LYS A 60 -8.68 -11.72 -17.66
CA LYS A 60 -9.80 -10.77 -17.55
C LYS A 60 -10.44 -10.90 -16.17
N SER A 61 -11.20 -9.89 -15.77
CA SER A 61 -11.99 -9.90 -14.54
C SER A 61 -13.26 -9.08 -14.73
N ASP A 62 -14.37 -9.57 -14.21
CA ASP A 62 -15.64 -8.84 -14.16
C ASP A 62 -15.67 -7.83 -13.00
N ILE A 63 -14.73 -7.94 -12.06
CA ILE A 63 -14.60 -7.04 -10.90
C ILE A 63 -13.68 -5.85 -11.22
N GLY A 64 -12.72 -6.06 -12.12
CA GLY A 64 -11.79 -5.02 -12.56
C GLY A 64 -10.32 -5.31 -12.22
N LYS A 65 -9.52 -4.24 -12.28
CA LYS A 65 -8.08 -4.24 -11.99
C LYS A 65 -7.81 -4.25 -10.48
N ILE A 66 -6.62 -4.68 -10.08
CA ILE A 66 -6.22 -4.71 -8.67
C ILE A 66 -5.65 -3.35 -8.25
N ILE A 67 -5.97 -2.95 -7.02
CA ILE A 67 -5.35 -1.87 -6.26
C ILE A 67 -4.67 -2.44 -5.01
N ARG A 68 -3.53 -1.87 -4.59
CA ARG A 68 -2.78 -2.31 -3.40
C ARG A 68 -2.37 -1.12 -2.52
N GLY A 69 -1.75 -1.41 -1.38
CA GLY A 69 -1.17 -0.42 -0.46
C GLY A 69 -2.16 0.23 0.53
N GLY A 70 -3.46 0.27 0.18
CA GLY A 70 -4.46 0.98 0.98
C GLY A 70 -4.31 2.50 0.87
N CYS A 71 -5.06 3.28 1.64
CA CYS A 71 -5.01 4.74 1.58
C CYS A 71 -5.27 5.40 2.94
N PHE A 72 -5.24 6.73 2.97
CA PHE A 72 -5.44 7.54 4.15
C PHE A 72 -6.77 7.30 4.88
N SER A 73 -7.80 6.79 4.20
CA SER A 73 -9.11 6.53 4.78
C SER A 73 -9.28 5.08 5.27
N ASN A 74 -8.33 4.20 4.98
CA ASN A 74 -8.34 2.85 5.51
C ASN A 74 -7.88 2.81 6.98
N LEU A 75 -8.40 1.85 7.74
CA LEU A 75 -7.91 1.63 9.10
C LEU A 75 -6.44 1.15 9.06
N PRO A 76 -5.58 1.57 10.01
CA PRO A 76 -4.15 1.30 9.97
C PRO A 76 -3.77 -0.17 9.78
N GLN A 77 -4.58 -1.11 10.27
CA GLN A 77 -4.33 -2.54 10.11
C GLN A 77 -4.40 -3.05 8.66
N TYR A 78 -5.04 -2.30 7.75
CA TYR A 78 -5.15 -2.66 6.32
C TYR A 78 -4.06 -2.04 5.45
N ASN A 79 -3.26 -1.11 6.01
CA ASN A 79 -2.21 -0.37 5.31
C ASN A 79 -0.82 -0.94 5.63
N LYS A 80 -0.71 -2.23 5.94
CA LYS A 80 0.59 -2.85 6.23
C LYS A 80 1.30 -3.18 4.90
N PRO A 81 2.56 -2.76 4.73
CA PRO A 81 3.38 -3.22 3.61
C PRO A 81 3.59 -4.74 3.65
#